data_AF-A0A7V5PY83-F1
#
_entry.id   AF-A0A7V5PY83-F1
#
_cell.length_a   1.000
_cell.length_b   1.000
_cell.length_c   1.000
_cell.angle_alpha   90.00
_cell.angle_beta   90.00
_cell.angle_gamma   90.00
#
_symmetry.space_group_name_H-M   'P 1'
#
loop_
_entity.id
_entity.type
_entity.pdbx_description
1 polymer ?
#
loop_
_entity_poly.entity_id
_entity_poly.type
_entity_poly.pdbx_seq_one_letter_code
_entity_poly.pdbx_strand_id
1 'polypeptide(L)'
;MSNLTDDPEPLLWELARNVTGWGRIHVVERLAGTQHPEIKDWLLREGYRNSVMYEYLAYTCATSGGLLEALSQETVDRDLLTSAGEILAALIAGGPAQDIDDYDEGAVAVEMFLNHMESSAQTLDDFLHVQTLKQFLDDEDADWESRAERGWTDTRRNHLRAMCARILSRPGWSDLARDGLTSEDEAEFDQASRVADALGLDTWEAHWRRLREKPTDSGRWYHVMARCDDDRIVEVLRFAEENIDLEKIAGGPAEELGLGPGWEHHRCLDFILQELKRFVGQGSRLIQAGLQSPVVRNRNLAVAALSAWGQEQWGDALRSALEAASACEPRDNVRERMEKVLKGIPLED
;
A
#
# COMPACT_ATOMS: atom_id res chain seq x y z
N MET A 1 -37.67 -0.29 12.40
CA MET A 1 -37.75 0.82 13.36
C MET A 1 -38.34 2.03 12.65
N SER A 2 -39.66 2.08 12.44
CA SER A 2 -40.30 3.10 11.58
C SER A 2 -41.21 4.09 12.31
N ASN A 3 -41.31 4.06 13.65
CA ASN A 3 -42.36 4.79 14.39
C ASN A 3 -41.86 5.45 15.70
N LEU A 4 -40.66 6.06 15.74
CA LEU A 4 -40.16 6.66 16.99
C LEU A 4 -39.88 8.17 16.93
N THR A 5 -39.60 8.76 15.76
CA THR A 5 -39.41 10.22 15.60
C THR A 5 -39.88 10.68 14.21
N ASP A 6 -40.32 11.94 14.10
CA ASP A 6 -40.68 12.58 12.81
C ASP A 6 -39.46 12.82 11.91
N ASP A 7 -38.26 12.85 12.51
CA ASP A 7 -36.97 12.94 11.84
C ASP A 7 -35.97 12.00 12.55
N PRO A 8 -35.54 10.88 11.92
CA PRO A 8 -34.60 9.95 12.50
C PRO A 8 -33.13 10.32 12.24
N GLU A 9 -32.84 11.28 11.36
CA GLU A 9 -31.47 11.57 10.91
C GLU A 9 -30.56 12.06 12.04
N PRO A 10 -30.98 12.93 12.97
CA PRO A 10 -30.13 13.32 14.10
C PRO A 10 -29.70 12.15 15.00
N LEU A 11 -30.60 11.17 15.20
CA LEU A 11 -30.30 9.97 16.00
C LEU A 11 -29.36 9.02 15.23
N LEU A 12 -29.56 8.88 13.92
CA LEU A 12 -28.67 8.11 13.06
C LEU A 12 -27.29 8.74 13.00
N TRP A 13 -27.20 10.07 12.91
CA TRP A 13 -25.94 10.79 12.94
C TRP A 13 -25.21 10.61 14.27
N GLU A 14 -25.90 10.73 15.40
CA GLU A 14 -25.33 10.43 16.72
C GLU A 14 -24.80 8.98 16.78
N LEU A 15 -25.56 8.01 16.25
CA LEU A 15 -25.09 6.63 16.17
C LEU A 15 -23.84 6.49 15.28
N ALA A 16 -23.83 7.10 14.09
CA ALA A 16 -22.73 7.03 13.11
C ALA A 16 -21.41 7.54 13.69
N ARG A 17 -21.48 8.61 14.50
CA ARG A 17 -20.33 9.18 15.21
C ARG A 17 -19.72 8.23 16.25
N ASN A 18 -20.51 7.30 16.79
CA ASN A 18 -20.10 6.39 17.87
C ASN A 18 -19.78 4.96 17.40
N VAL A 19 -19.94 4.65 16.12
CA VAL A 19 -19.64 3.31 15.56
C VAL A 19 -18.57 3.38 14.46
N THR A 20 -17.90 2.26 14.22
CA THR A 20 -16.97 2.04 13.10
C THR A 20 -17.27 0.71 12.40
N GLY A 21 -16.60 0.44 11.29
CA GLY A 21 -16.74 -0.76 10.47
C GLY A 21 -18.11 -0.85 9.81
N TRP A 22 -18.66 -2.07 9.74
CA TRP A 22 -19.97 -2.33 9.13
C TRP A 22 -21.12 -1.54 9.77
N GLY A 23 -21.03 -1.26 11.07
CA GLY A 23 -22.00 -0.40 11.75
C GLY A 23 -22.03 1.01 11.16
N ARG A 24 -20.87 1.62 10.96
CA ARG A 24 -20.78 2.96 10.34
C ARG A 24 -21.26 2.93 8.90
N ILE A 25 -20.85 1.93 8.13
CA ILE A 25 -21.26 1.76 6.73
C ILE A 25 -22.78 1.84 6.61
N HIS A 26 -23.48 0.98 7.36
CA HIS A 26 -24.94 0.91 7.30
C HIS A 26 -25.66 2.15 7.80
N VAL A 27 -25.09 2.88 8.75
CA VAL A 27 -25.73 4.09 9.28
C VAL A 27 -25.53 5.26 8.32
N VAL A 28 -24.33 5.44 7.76
CA VAL A 28 -24.04 6.49 6.78
C VAL A 28 -24.84 6.29 5.48
N GLU A 29 -25.02 5.04 5.03
CA GLU A 29 -25.93 4.70 3.91
C GLU A 29 -27.37 5.19 4.14
N ARG A 30 -27.82 5.26 5.41
CA ARG A 30 -29.15 5.75 5.78
C ARG A 30 -29.22 7.27 5.93
N LEU A 31 -28.07 7.93 6.02
CA LEU A 31 -27.95 9.39 5.97
C LEU A 31 -27.77 9.90 4.52
N ALA A 32 -27.78 8.99 3.53
CA ALA A 32 -27.70 9.37 2.13
C ALA A 32 -28.87 10.28 1.75
N GLY A 33 -28.56 11.41 1.11
CA GLY A 33 -29.55 12.41 0.73
C GLY A 33 -30.05 13.32 1.87
N THR A 34 -29.40 13.31 3.04
CA THR A 34 -29.69 14.24 4.14
C THR A 34 -29.74 15.70 3.67
N GLN A 35 -30.65 16.48 4.23
CA GLN A 35 -30.75 17.92 4.00
C GLN A 35 -30.22 18.75 5.18
N HIS A 36 -29.74 18.10 6.23
CA HIS A 36 -29.22 18.75 7.44
C HIS A 36 -27.80 19.29 7.19
N PRO A 37 -27.56 20.61 7.25
CA PRO A 37 -26.24 21.19 7.00
C PRO A 37 -25.15 20.62 7.90
N GLU A 38 -25.46 20.38 9.17
CA GLU A 38 -24.55 19.80 10.15
C GLU A 38 -24.17 18.35 9.85
N ILE A 39 -25.09 17.57 9.27
CA ILE A 39 -24.80 16.19 8.86
C ILE A 39 -23.99 16.20 7.57
N LYS A 40 -24.30 17.10 6.62
CA LYS A 40 -23.52 17.27 5.38
C LYS A 40 -22.06 17.62 5.67
N ASP A 41 -21.82 18.61 6.53
CA ASP A 41 -20.46 19.00 6.93
C ASP A 41 -19.72 17.84 7.61
N TRP A 42 -20.41 17.12 8.51
CA TRP A 42 -19.83 15.93 9.15
C TRP A 42 -19.50 14.81 8.15
N LEU A 43 -20.37 14.56 7.16
CA LEU A 43 -20.11 13.56 6.11
C LEU A 43 -18.83 13.88 5.36
N LEU A 44 -18.60 15.14 5.01
CA LEU A 44 -17.40 15.59 4.29
C LEU A 44 -16.12 15.57 5.13
N ARG A 45 -16.21 15.70 6.45
CA ARG A 45 -15.03 15.80 7.33
C ARG A 45 -14.65 14.51 8.04
N GLU A 46 -15.64 13.67 8.33
CA GLU A 46 -15.46 12.50 9.18
C GLU A 46 -16.27 11.27 8.74
N GLY A 47 -17.39 11.45 8.04
CA GLY A 47 -18.36 10.39 7.77
C GLY A 47 -17.78 9.20 6.99
N TYR A 48 -16.87 9.46 6.07
CA TYR A 48 -16.21 8.43 5.26
C TYR A 48 -15.13 7.65 6.01
N ARG A 49 -14.54 8.23 7.06
CA ARG A 49 -13.45 7.59 7.79
C ARG A 49 -13.95 6.34 8.48
N ASN A 50 -13.32 5.20 8.20
CA ASN A 50 -13.83 3.92 8.65
C ASN A 50 -12.70 2.92 8.94
N SER A 51 -12.97 1.95 9.82
CA SER A 51 -11.99 0.91 10.19
C SER A 51 -11.91 -0.26 9.20
N VAL A 52 -12.82 -0.32 8.23
CA VAL A 52 -12.77 -1.30 7.13
C VAL A 52 -12.02 -0.68 5.96
N MET A 53 -12.65 0.24 5.24
CA MET A 53 -12.11 0.95 4.06
C MET A 53 -12.88 2.27 3.89
N TYR A 54 -12.22 3.30 3.38
CA TYR A 54 -12.84 4.62 3.14
C TYR A 54 -13.72 4.59 1.89
N GLU A 55 -13.33 3.75 0.93
CA GLU A 55 -13.94 3.49 -0.37
C GLU A 55 -15.41 3.06 -0.25
N TYR A 56 -15.80 2.40 0.83
CA TYR A 56 -17.22 2.07 1.09
C TYR A 56 -18.12 3.29 1.25
N LEU A 57 -17.57 4.41 1.72
CA LEU A 57 -18.34 5.57 2.15
C LEU A 57 -17.98 6.86 1.41
N ALA A 58 -16.85 6.89 0.71
CA ALA A 58 -16.35 8.06 -0.01
C ALA A 58 -17.41 8.63 -0.97
N TYR A 59 -18.04 7.79 -1.80
CA TYR A 59 -19.07 8.22 -2.75
C TYR A 59 -20.31 8.80 -2.04
N THR A 60 -20.84 8.10 -1.04
CA THR A 60 -22.00 8.56 -0.28
C THR A 60 -21.71 9.89 0.41
N CYS A 61 -20.52 10.05 0.99
CA CYS A 61 -20.13 11.28 1.64
C CYS A 61 -19.89 12.42 0.65
N ALA A 62 -19.26 12.15 -0.50
CA ALA A 62 -19.04 13.15 -1.55
C ALA A 62 -20.37 13.71 -2.08
N THR A 63 -21.30 12.81 -2.41
CA THR A 63 -22.60 13.18 -2.99
C THR A 63 -23.56 13.78 -1.95
N SER A 64 -23.76 13.11 -0.81
CA SER A 64 -24.72 13.56 0.20
C SER A 64 -24.21 14.74 1.01
N GLY A 65 -22.89 14.83 1.22
CA GLY A 65 -22.25 15.97 1.85
C GLY A 65 -22.13 17.20 0.93
N GLY A 66 -22.24 17.03 -0.39
CA GLY A 66 -22.14 18.12 -1.36
C GLY A 66 -20.70 18.60 -1.56
N LEU A 67 -19.78 17.67 -1.84
CA LEU A 67 -18.34 17.96 -1.95
C LEU A 67 -18.03 19.05 -2.99
N LEU A 68 -18.65 18.99 -4.17
CA LEU A 68 -18.47 20.03 -5.19
C LEU A 68 -18.95 21.41 -4.69
N GLU A 69 -20.10 21.48 -4.04
CA GLU A 69 -20.64 22.74 -3.49
C GLU A 69 -19.70 23.33 -2.43
N ALA A 70 -19.15 22.47 -1.56
CA ALA A 70 -18.21 22.86 -0.54
C ALA A 70 -16.87 23.36 -1.13
N LEU A 71 -16.36 22.70 -2.17
CA LEU A 71 -15.12 23.10 -2.87
C LEU A 71 -15.29 24.33 -3.77
N SER A 72 -16.52 24.63 -4.19
CA SER A 72 -16.84 25.78 -5.03
C SER A 72 -16.84 27.12 -4.28
N GLN A 73 -16.68 27.10 -2.95
CA GLN A 73 -16.54 28.31 -2.15
C GLN A 73 -15.21 29.02 -2.48
N GLU A 74 -15.21 30.36 -2.44
CA GLU A 74 -14.01 31.17 -2.69
C GLU A 74 -12.87 30.83 -1.70
N THR A 75 -13.25 30.53 -0.45
CA THR A 75 -12.32 30.13 0.60
C THR A 75 -12.79 28.82 1.22
N VAL A 76 -11.88 27.84 1.28
CA VAL A 76 -12.11 26.53 1.90
C VAL A 76 -11.08 26.36 3.01
N ASP A 77 -11.52 25.91 4.18
CA ASP A 77 -10.63 25.70 5.32
C ASP A 77 -9.75 24.45 5.16
N ARG A 78 -8.67 24.41 5.95
CA ARG A 78 -7.65 23.36 5.90
C ARG A 78 -8.21 21.96 6.17
N ASP A 79 -9.13 21.83 7.12
CA ASP A 79 -9.66 20.54 7.52
C ASP A 79 -10.52 19.94 6.40
N LEU A 80 -11.32 20.78 5.73
CA LEU A 80 -12.12 20.37 4.57
C LEU A 80 -11.25 20.04 3.36
N LEU A 81 -10.15 20.77 3.13
CA LEU A 81 -9.21 20.40 2.05
C LEU A 81 -8.53 19.06 2.33
N THR A 82 -8.13 18.79 3.58
CA THR A 82 -7.57 17.49 3.96
C THR A 82 -8.58 16.37 3.69
N SER A 83 -9.82 16.52 4.17
CA SER A 83 -10.83 15.48 4.03
C SER A 83 -11.32 15.32 2.58
N ALA A 84 -11.40 16.41 1.81
CA ALA A 84 -11.66 16.34 0.37
C ALA A 84 -10.59 15.54 -0.37
N GLY A 85 -9.30 15.74 -0.02
CA GLY A 85 -8.20 14.96 -0.57
C GLY A 85 -8.34 13.46 -0.27
N GLU A 86 -8.68 13.11 0.98
CA GLU A 86 -8.91 11.72 1.40
C GLU A 86 -10.11 11.08 0.64
N ILE A 87 -11.22 11.80 0.51
CA ILE A 87 -12.41 11.33 -0.23
C ILE A 87 -12.08 11.12 -1.71
N LEU A 88 -11.44 12.09 -2.37
CA LEU A 88 -11.09 11.98 -3.79
C LEU A 88 -10.07 10.85 -4.04
N ALA A 89 -9.09 10.68 -3.14
CA ALA A 89 -8.14 9.58 -3.23
C ALA A 89 -8.83 8.21 -3.06
N ALA A 90 -9.79 8.09 -2.13
CA ALA A 90 -10.56 6.86 -1.96
C ALA A 90 -11.47 6.56 -3.17
N LEU A 91 -12.13 7.57 -3.73
CA LEU A 91 -12.90 7.42 -4.97
C LEU A 91 -12.02 6.94 -6.14
N ILE A 92 -10.79 7.42 -6.23
CA ILE A 92 -9.84 7.02 -7.29
C ILE A 92 -9.28 5.63 -7.07
N ALA A 93 -8.99 5.25 -5.83
CA ALA A 93 -8.50 3.92 -5.51
C ALA A 93 -9.51 2.83 -5.95
N GLY A 94 -10.80 3.17 -5.89
CA GLY A 94 -11.88 2.27 -6.25
C GLY A 94 -12.06 1.15 -5.22
N GLY A 95 -13.22 0.51 -5.24
CA GLY A 95 -13.53 -0.46 -4.21
C GLY A 95 -14.82 -1.24 -4.45
N PRO A 96 -15.36 -1.87 -3.41
CA PRO A 96 -16.58 -2.67 -3.52
C PRO A 96 -17.86 -1.82 -3.65
N ALA A 97 -17.76 -0.50 -3.51
CA ALA A 97 -18.84 0.47 -3.66
C ALA A 97 -18.54 1.39 -4.86
N GLN A 98 -19.42 2.37 -5.11
CA GLN A 98 -19.24 3.36 -6.16
C GLN A 98 -17.92 4.13 -6.02
N ASP A 99 -17.33 4.48 -7.15
CA ASP A 99 -16.01 5.10 -7.23
C ASP A 99 -16.03 6.44 -7.99
N ILE A 100 -14.85 6.93 -8.40
CA ILE A 100 -14.72 8.20 -9.13
C ILE A 100 -15.44 8.20 -10.47
N ASP A 101 -15.59 7.04 -11.12
CA ASP A 101 -16.29 6.94 -12.38
C ASP A 101 -17.80 7.09 -12.17
N ASP A 102 -18.35 6.61 -11.06
CA ASP A 102 -19.77 6.80 -10.70
C ASP A 102 -20.11 8.20 -10.18
N TYR A 103 -19.11 9.03 -9.86
CA TYR A 103 -19.34 10.38 -9.37
C TYR A 103 -19.45 11.39 -10.51
N ASP A 104 -20.69 11.70 -10.92
CA ASP A 104 -21.01 12.62 -12.05
C ASP A 104 -20.27 13.97 -12.00
N GLU A 105 -20.04 14.50 -10.80
CA GLU A 105 -19.39 15.79 -10.56
C GLU A 105 -17.86 15.66 -10.41
N GLY A 106 -17.32 14.44 -10.44
CA GLY A 106 -15.95 14.11 -10.06
C GLY A 106 -14.89 14.92 -10.80
N ALA A 107 -15.05 15.10 -12.12
CA ALA A 107 -14.13 15.89 -12.92
C ALA A 107 -14.06 17.35 -12.47
N VAL A 108 -15.20 17.94 -12.08
CA VAL A 108 -15.29 19.34 -11.61
C VAL A 108 -14.82 19.45 -10.16
N ALA A 109 -15.18 18.49 -9.31
CA ALA A 109 -14.74 18.45 -7.92
C ALA A 109 -13.21 18.37 -7.82
N VAL A 110 -12.57 17.54 -8.65
CA VAL A 110 -11.11 17.47 -8.74
C VAL A 110 -10.51 18.79 -9.23
N GLU A 111 -11.12 19.44 -10.21
CA GLU A 111 -10.67 20.75 -10.69
C GLU A 111 -10.73 21.82 -9.58
N MET A 112 -11.84 21.90 -8.84
CA MET A 112 -11.99 22.83 -7.72
C MET A 112 -11.00 22.53 -6.59
N PHE A 113 -10.81 21.26 -6.24
CA PHE A 113 -9.82 20.84 -5.26
C PHE A 113 -8.41 21.27 -5.66
N LEU A 114 -7.97 20.96 -6.88
CA LEU A 114 -6.62 21.31 -7.35
C LEU A 114 -6.39 22.82 -7.42
N ASN A 115 -7.43 23.62 -7.70
CA ASN A 115 -7.34 25.08 -7.66
C ASN A 115 -6.97 25.57 -6.24
N HIS A 116 -7.62 25.04 -5.20
CA HIS A 116 -7.28 25.37 -3.81
C HIS A 116 -5.88 24.87 -3.43
N MET A 117 -5.51 23.66 -3.87
CA MET A 117 -4.18 23.09 -3.61
C MET A 117 -3.04 23.85 -4.32
N GLU A 118 -3.36 24.69 -5.31
CA GLU A 118 -2.38 25.54 -5.98
C GLU A 118 -1.75 26.59 -5.05
N SER A 119 -2.37 26.91 -3.91
CA SER A 119 -1.76 27.77 -2.88
C SER A 119 -1.71 27.12 -1.50
N SER A 120 -2.54 26.11 -1.24
CA SER A 120 -2.76 25.58 0.11
C SER A 120 -2.06 24.26 0.41
N ALA A 121 -1.47 23.60 -0.60
CA ALA A 121 -0.71 22.36 -0.41
C ALA A 121 0.56 22.62 0.42
N GLN A 122 0.66 21.95 1.57
CA GLN A 122 1.74 22.16 2.54
C GLN A 122 2.11 20.90 3.36
N THR A 123 1.33 19.82 3.31
CA THR A 123 1.60 18.58 4.06
C THR A 123 1.99 17.41 3.15
N LEU A 124 2.60 16.36 3.72
CA LEU A 124 2.91 15.14 2.97
C LEU A 124 1.64 14.45 2.43
N ASP A 125 0.53 14.50 3.16
CA ASP A 125 -0.76 14.02 2.67
C ASP A 125 -1.25 14.80 1.45
N ASP A 126 -1.07 16.13 1.42
CA ASP A 126 -1.40 16.93 0.24
C ASP A 126 -0.64 16.44 -0.99
N PHE A 127 0.65 16.19 -0.84
CA PHE A 127 1.48 15.64 -1.90
C PHE A 127 0.93 14.30 -2.37
N LEU A 128 0.63 13.38 -1.45
CA LEU A 128 0.14 12.04 -1.77
C LEU A 128 -1.23 12.09 -2.46
N HIS A 129 -2.17 12.90 -2.00
CA HIS A 129 -3.48 13.07 -2.67
C HIS A 129 -3.33 13.62 -4.09
N VAL A 130 -2.50 14.64 -4.29
CA VAL A 130 -2.24 15.21 -5.61
C VAL A 130 -1.49 14.21 -6.50
N GLN A 131 -0.61 13.38 -5.94
CA GLN A 131 0.06 12.31 -6.66
C GLN A 131 -0.92 11.23 -7.12
N THR A 132 -1.84 10.79 -6.25
CA THR A 132 -2.92 9.84 -6.61
C THR A 132 -3.77 10.38 -7.77
N LEU A 133 -4.16 11.66 -7.70
CA LEU A 133 -4.88 12.34 -8.78
C LEU A 133 -4.05 12.35 -10.08
N LYS A 134 -2.75 12.64 -9.99
CA LYS A 134 -1.88 12.62 -11.16
C LYS A 134 -1.78 11.23 -11.79
N GLN A 135 -1.64 10.18 -10.98
CA GLN A 135 -1.55 8.80 -11.45
C GLN A 135 -2.84 8.37 -12.16
N PHE A 136 -4.00 8.69 -11.58
CA PHE A 136 -5.30 8.48 -12.23
C PHE A 136 -5.39 9.16 -13.59
N LEU A 137 -4.93 10.42 -13.69
CA LEU A 137 -4.94 11.18 -14.94
C LEU A 137 -3.88 10.71 -15.94
N ASP A 138 -2.79 10.09 -15.47
CA ASP A 138 -1.68 9.60 -16.29
C ASP A 138 -1.94 8.19 -16.84
N ASP A 139 -2.88 7.43 -16.28
CA ASP A 139 -3.23 6.07 -16.74
C ASP A 139 -3.71 6.11 -18.20
N GLU A 140 -2.92 5.57 -19.13
CA GLU A 140 -3.25 5.54 -20.56
C GLU A 140 -4.14 4.34 -20.92
N ASP A 141 -4.21 3.33 -20.06
CA ASP A 141 -4.94 2.08 -20.30
C ASP A 141 -6.42 2.18 -19.87
N ALA A 142 -6.81 3.24 -19.16
CA ALA A 142 -8.19 3.48 -18.76
C ALA A 142 -9.12 3.85 -19.92
N ASP A 143 -10.43 3.62 -19.73
CA ASP A 143 -11.48 3.95 -20.70
C ASP A 143 -11.79 5.47 -20.71
N TRP A 144 -10.92 6.24 -21.36
CA TRP A 144 -11.07 7.69 -21.48
C TRP A 144 -12.23 8.13 -22.37
N GLU A 145 -12.70 7.27 -23.27
CA GLU A 145 -13.86 7.58 -24.12
C GLU A 145 -15.12 7.69 -23.25
N SER A 146 -15.37 6.68 -22.39
CA SER A 146 -16.46 6.71 -21.41
C SER A 146 -16.30 7.86 -20.40
N ARG A 147 -15.10 8.09 -19.88
CA ARG A 147 -14.84 9.18 -18.92
C ARG A 147 -15.06 10.57 -19.54
N ALA A 148 -14.79 10.75 -20.83
CA ALA A 148 -15.03 12.01 -21.51
C ALA A 148 -16.52 12.40 -21.51
N GLU A 149 -17.43 11.42 -21.62
CA GLU A 149 -18.88 11.63 -21.50
C GLU A 149 -19.30 12.11 -20.10
N ARG A 150 -18.51 11.79 -19.08
CA ARG A 150 -18.67 12.21 -17.67
C ARG A 150 -17.84 13.45 -17.30
N GLY A 151 -17.41 14.22 -18.31
CA GLY A 151 -16.75 15.50 -18.11
C GLY A 151 -15.22 15.44 -17.98
N TRP A 152 -14.60 14.27 -18.07
CA TRP A 152 -13.14 14.11 -18.14
C TRP A 152 -12.61 14.29 -19.57
N THR A 153 -12.97 15.40 -20.21
CA THR A 153 -12.50 15.71 -21.57
C THR A 153 -10.98 15.77 -21.65
N ASP A 154 -10.39 15.50 -22.82
CA ASP A 154 -8.93 15.61 -23.04
C ASP A 154 -8.36 16.96 -22.59
N THR A 155 -9.07 18.06 -22.86
CA THR A 155 -8.68 19.40 -22.44
C THR A 155 -8.60 19.50 -20.91
N ARG A 156 -9.64 19.04 -20.20
CA ARG A 156 -9.65 19.05 -18.74
C ARG A 156 -8.59 18.12 -18.19
N ARG A 157 -8.50 16.88 -18.68
CA ARG A 157 -7.49 15.90 -18.26
C ARG A 157 -6.08 16.50 -18.36
N ASN A 158 -5.71 17.08 -19.50
CA ASN A 158 -4.40 17.70 -19.70
C ASN A 158 -4.17 18.92 -18.80
N HIS A 159 -5.20 19.73 -18.57
CA HIS A 159 -5.12 20.85 -17.64
C HIS A 159 -4.85 20.38 -16.21
N LEU A 160 -5.62 19.40 -15.72
CA LEU A 160 -5.46 18.85 -14.37
C LEU A 160 -4.10 18.16 -14.20
N ARG A 161 -3.61 17.42 -15.22
CA ARG A 161 -2.25 16.84 -15.22
C ARG A 161 -1.18 17.92 -15.01
N ALA A 162 -1.32 19.06 -15.69
CA ALA A 162 -0.41 20.19 -15.55
C ALA A 162 -0.51 20.85 -14.17
N MET A 163 -1.70 20.95 -13.58
CA MET A 163 -1.88 21.46 -12.21
C MET A 163 -1.18 20.57 -11.18
N CYS A 164 -1.43 19.25 -11.23
CA CYS A 164 -0.76 18.30 -10.34
C CYS A 164 0.76 18.41 -10.48
N ALA A 165 1.28 18.45 -11.72
CA ALA A 165 2.72 18.60 -11.96
C ALA A 165 3.29 19.87 -11.31
N ARG A 166 2.60 21.02 -11.40
CA ARG A 166 3.04 22.27 -10.75
C ARG A 166 3.11 22.13 -9.24
N ILE A 167 2.06 21.58 -8.61
CA ILE A 167 2.00 21.39 -7.15
C ILE A 167 3.12 20.45 -6.68
N LEU A 168 3.29 19.30 -7.34
CA LEU A 168 4.29 18.29 -6.98
C LEU A 168 5.72 18.76 -7.25
N SER A 169 5.92 19.71 -8.16
CA SER A 169 7.24 20.31 -8.45
C SER A 169 7.65 21.44 -7.50
N ARG A 170 6.81 21.82 -6.53
CA ARG A 170 7.17 22.87 -5.56
C ARG A 170 8.39 22.47 -4.73
N PRO A 171 9.26 23.44 -4.40
CA PRO A 171 10.35 23.19 -3.46
C PRO A 171 9.80 22.88 -2.06
N GLY A 172 10.58 22.14 -1.27
CA GLY A 172 10.28 21.82 0.13
C GLY A 172 9.73 20.41 0.37
N TRP A 173 9.16 19.74 -0.64
CA TRP A 173 8.67 18.37 -0.48
C TRP A 173 9.76 17.38 -0.07
N SER A 174 10.96 17.51 -0.64
CA SER A 174 12.09 16.67 -0.26
C SER A 174 12.54 16.89 1.18
N ASP A 175 12.43 18.11 1.70
CA ASP A 175 12.83 18.43 3.07
C ASP A 175 11.77 17.92 4.06
N LEU A 176 10.49 18.14 3.77
CA LEU A 176 9.39 17.57 4.54
C LEU A 176 9.45 16.03 4.60
N ALA A 177 9.77 15.38 3.47
CA ALA A 177 9.93 13.93 3.44
C ALA A 177 11.13 13.47 4.27
N ARG A 178 12.28 14.16 4.20
CA ARG A 178 13.45 13.83 5.03
C ARG A 178 13.16 14.00 6.51
N ASP A 179 12.48 15.08 6.90
CA ASP A 179 12.10 15.33 8.29
C ASP A 179 11.14 14.23 8.78
N GLY A 180 10.12 13.89 8.00
CA GLY A 180 9.16 12.83 8.34
C GLY A 180 9.79 11.44 8.45
N LEU A 181 10.84 11.14 7.67
CA LEU A 181 11.62 9.89 7.80
C LEU A 181 12.36 9.78 9.15
N THR A 182 12.50 10.89 9.88
CA THR A 182 13.06 10.90 11.25
C THR A 182 12.01 10.73 12.33
N SER A 183 10.71 10.85 12.00
CA SER A 183 9.62 10.71 12.98
C SER A 183 9.69 9.35 13.68
N GLU A 184 9.17 9.27 14.90
CA GLU A 184 8.90 8.02 15.62
C GLU A 184 7.47 7.53 15.38
N ASP A 185 6.57 8.43 14.96
CA ASP A 185 5.22 8.05 14.55
C ASP A 185 5.28 7.19 13.29
N GLU A 186 4.49 6.13 13.26
CA GLU A 186 4.50 5.17 12.15
C GLU A 186 3.73 5.70 10.94
N ALA A 187 2.64 6.45 11.14
CA ALA A 187 1.85 7.00 10.05
C ALA A 187 2.60 8.14 9.36
N GLU A 188 3.20 9.06 10.12
CA GLU A 188 4.02 10.15 9.56
C GLU A 188 5.22 9.60 8.77
N PHE A 189 5.87 8.56 9.29
CA PHE A 189 7.00 7.93 8.61
C PHE A 189 6.57 7.21 7.32
N ASP A 190 5.45 6.50 7.33
CA ASP A 190 4.93 5.86 6.11
C ASP A 190 4.62 6.89 5.03
N GLN A 191 3.92 7.98 5.39
CA GLN A 191 3.67 9.09 4.48
C GLN A 191 4.97 9.65 3.91
N ALA A 192 5.95 9.94 4.78
CA ALA A 192 7.24 10.46 4.38
C ALA A 192 8.01 9.50 3.47
N SER A 193 7.98 8.20 3.75
CA SER A 193 8.60 7.18 2.91
C SER A 193 7.96 7.12 1.52
N ARG A 194 6.63 7.20 1.44
CA ARG A 194 5.91 7.19 0.16
C ARG A 194 6.22 8.44 -0.67
N VAL A 195 6.27 9.61 -0.05
CA VAL A 195 6.67 10.86 -0.71
C VAL A 195 8.14 10.80 -1.14
N ALA A 196 9.03 10.29 -0.29
CA ALA A 196 10.44 10.12 -0.62
C ALA A 196 10.63 9.20 -1.83
N ASP A 197 9.91 8.09 -1.88
CA ASP A 197 9.91 7.16 -3.02
C ASP A 197 9.41 7.84 -4.30
N ALA A 198 8.31 8.60 -4.21
CA ALA A 198 7.77 9.38 -5.32
C ALA A 198 8.77 10.41 -5.88
N LEU A 199 9.62 10.96 -5.02
CA LEU A 199 10.66 11.94 -5.35
C LEU A 199 12.01 11.30 -5.74
N GLY A 200 12.11 9.97 -5.68
CA GLY A 200 13.36 9.25 -5.96
C GLY A 200 14.45 9.45 -4.90
N LEU A 201 14.07 9.72 -3.65
CA LEU A 201 15.01 9.83 -2.53
C LEU A 201 15.35 8.45 -1.97
N ASP A 202 16.60 8.26 -1.55
CA ASP A 202 17.01 7.02 -0.88
C ASP A 202 16.42 6.97 0.54
N THR A 203 15.55 5.98 0.77
CA THR A 203 14.90 5.72 2.07
C THR A 203 15.58 4.58 2.85
N TRP A 204 16.64 3.97 2.30
CA TRP A 204 17.23 2.75 2.84
C TRP A 204 17.69 2.89 4.29
N GLU A 205 18.46 3.93 4.61
CA GLU A 205 18.98 4.16 5.98
C GLU A 205 17.85 4.33 7.02
N ALA A 206 16.75 4.98 6.60
CA ALA A 206 15.60 5.23 7.47
C ALA A 206 14.87 3.92 7.81
N HIS A 207 14.63 3.07 6.81
CA HIS A 207 14.06 1.73 7.01
C HIS A 207 15.03 0.80 7.75
N TRP A 208 16.33 0.89 7.47
CA TRP A 208 17.37 0.11 8.14
C TRP A 208 17.45 0.41 9.64
N ARG A 209 17.37 1.69 10.03
CA ARG A 209 17.28 2.10 11.43
C ARG A 209 16.07 1.47 12.12
N ARG A 210 14.86 1.62 11.57
CA ARG A 210 13.64 1.05 12.15
C ARG A 210 13.65 -0.48 12.18
N LEU A 211 14.22 -1.11 11.17
CA LEU A 211 14.38 -2.57 11.15
C LEU A 211 15.27 -3.05 12.30
N ARG A 212 16.35 -2.32 12.61
CA ARG A 212 17.22 -2.65 13.74
C ARG A 212 16.53 -2.49 15.10
N GLU A 213 15.59 -1.55 15.21
CA GLU A 213 14.77 -1.36 16.42
C GLU A 213 13.73 -2.48 16.58
N LYS A 214 13.15 -2.97 15.48
CA LYS A 214 12.13 -4.03 15.48
C LYS A 214 12.37 -5.06 14.36
N PRO A 215 13.25 -6.05 14.57
CA PRO A 215 13.64 -7.00 13.53
C PRO A 215 12.53 -7.95 13.06
N THR A 216 11.45 -8.07 13.85
CA THR A 216 10.28 -8.89 13.54
C THR A 216 9.26 -8.16 12.65
N ASP A 217 9.51 -6.90 12.29
CA ASP A 217 8.72 -6.15 11.34
C ASP A 217 9.05 -6.58 9.91
N SER A 218 8.26 -7.51 9.37
CA SER A 218 8.41 -7.99 8.01
C SER A 218 8.29 -6.88 6.95
N GLY A 219 7.50 -5.83 7.20
CA GLY A 219 7.34 -4.72 6.26
C GLY A 219 8.66 -3.98 6.01
N ARG A 220 9.49 -3.82 7.04
CA ARG A 220 10.79 -3.16 6.90
C ARG A 220 11.81 -4.00 6.12
N TRP A 221 11.76 -5.33 6.24
CA TRP A 221 12.59 -6.21 5.41
C TRP A 221 12.33 -6.01 3.92
N TYR A 222 11.06 -5.82 3.51
CA TYR A 222 10.73 -5.50 2.12
C TYR A 222 11.47 -4.25 1.63
N HIS A 223 11.36 -3.13 2.36
CA HIS A 223 11.97 -1.87 1.93
C HIS A 223 13.50 -1.92 1.93
N VAL A 224 14.11 -2.55 2.95
CA VAL A 224 15.57 -2.70 3.06
C VAL A 224 16.11 -3.59 1.94
N MET A 225 15.48 -4.73 1.68
CA MET A 225 15.94 -5.68 0.66
C MET A 225 15.72 -5.14 -0.76
N ALA A 226 14.59 -4.50 -1.03
CA ALA A 226 14.28 -3.93 -2.34
C ALA A 226 15.35 -2.91 -2.80
N ARG A 227 15.85 -2.09 -1.86
CA ARG A 227 16.88 -1.04 -2.10
C ARG A 227 18.29 -1.46 -1.67
N CYS A 228 18.50 -2.74 -1.39
CA CYS A 228 19.81 -3.25 -1.03
C CYS A 228 20.71 -3.34 -2.28
N ASP A 229 22.00 -3.08 -2.10
CA ASP A 229 23.06 -3.20 -3.11
C ASP A 229 24.17 -4.15 -2.59
N ASP A 230 25.19 -4.37 -3.41
CA ASP A 230 26.30 -5.29 -3.09
C ASP A 230 27.13 -4.83 -1.87
N ASP A 231 27.13 -3.53 -1.57
CA ASP A 231 27.86 -2.97 -0.43
C ASP A 231 27.09 -3.21 0.89
N ARG A 232 25.76 -3.17 0.84
CA ARG A 232 24.87 -3.31 2.01
C ARG A 232 24.49 -4.76 2.32
N ILE A 233 24.42 -5.64 1.32
CA ILE A 233 23.83 -6.98 1.46
C ILE A 233 24.51 -7.83 2.54
N VAL A 234 25.83 -7.75 2.67
CA VAL A 234 26.58 -8.56 3.65
C VAL A 234 26.18 -8.21 5.08
N GLU A 235 25.92 -6.94 5.38
CA GLU A 235 25.46 -6.49 6.69
C GLU A 235 24.01 -6.93 6.94
N VAL A 236 23.14 -6.74 5.94
CA VAL A 236 21.71 -7.08 6.04
C VAL A 236 21.51 -8.57 6.30
N LEU A 237 22.22 -9.44 5.57
CA LEU A 237 22.09 -10.89 5.74
C LEU A 237 22.66 -11.37 7.08
N ARG A 238 23.76 -10.77 7.55
CA ARG A 238 24.28 -11.06 8.90
C ARG A 238 23.25 -10.71 9.96
N PHE A 239 22.66 -9.52 9.85
CA PHE A 239 21.62 -9.08 10.77
C PHE A 239 20.40 -10.01 10.74
N ALA A 240 20.01 -10.49 9.55
CA ALA A 240 18.94 -11.46 9.40
C ALA A 240 19.25 -12.78 10.13
N GLU A 241 20.45 -13.33 9.96
CA GLU A 241 20.87 -14.57 10.62
C GLU A 241 20.95 -14.44 12.16
N GLU A 242 21.17 -13.24 12.69
CA GLU A 242 21.22 -12.96 14.12
C GLU A 242 19.83 -12.74 14.74
N ASN A 243 18.85 -12.25 13.97
CA ASN A 243 17.55 -11.81 14.48
C ASN A 243 16.36 -12.65 14.00
N ILE A 244 16.55 -13.49 12.98
CA ILE A 244 15.55 -14.44 12.52
C ILE A 244 15.90 -15.81 13.11
N ASP A 245 14.95 -16.43 13.81
CA ASP A 245 15.10 -17.77 14.37
C ASP A 245 15.00 -18.83 13.26
N LEU A 246 16.09 -18.98 12.50
CA LEU A 246 16.19 -19.89 11.36
C LEU A 246 15.96 -21.35 11.76
N GLU A 247 16.39 -21.74 12.96
CA GLU A 247 16.20 -23.09 13.47
C GLU A 247 14.73 -23.40 13.71
N LYS A 248 13.99 -22.46 14.31
CA LYS A 248 12.55 -22.61 14.54
C LYS A 248 11.74 -22.66 13.25
N ILE A 249 12.11 -21.87 12.25
CA ILE A 249 11.34 -21.79 10.99
C ILE A 249 11.74 -22.87 9.97
N ALA A 250 12.86 -23.56 10.17
CA ALA A 250 13.31 -24.70 9.37
C ALA A 250 12.73 -26.04 9.89
N GLY A 251 11.43 -26.07 10.18
CA GLY A 251 10.75 -27.22 10.80
C GLY A 251 10.40 -28.39 9.87
N GLY A 252 10.67 -28.25 8.57
CA GLY A 252 10.37 -29.22 7.52
C GLY A 252 9.25 -28.78 6.58
N PRO A 253 9.27 -29.20 5.30
CA PRO A 253 8.23 -28.86 4.32
C PRO A 253 6.80 -29.29 4.74
N ALA A 254 5.86 -28.36 4.61
CA ALA A 254 4.42 -28.54 4.82
C ALA A 254 3.64 -27.63 3.84
N GLU A 255 2.31 -27.59 3.94
CA GLU A 255 1.48 -26.77 3.04
C GLU A 255 0.96 -25.48 3.72
N GLU A 256 1.75 -24.91 4.61
CA GLU A 256 1.36 -23.74 5.41
C GLU A 256 1.38 -22.45 4.59
N LEU A 257 0.46 -21.53 4.90
CA LEU A 257 0.32 -20.24 4.24
C LEU A 257 1.23 -19.15 4.82
N GLY A 258 1.70 -19.29 6.07
CA GLY A 258 2.54 -18.27 6.71
C GLY A 258 1.79 -17.02 7.18
N LEU A 259 0.48 -17.12 7.41
CA LEU A 259 -0.39 -15.97 7.73
C LEU A 259 -0.80 -15.92 9.20
N GLY A 260 -0.89 -14.71 9.74
CA GLY A 260 -1.32 -14.44 11.10
C GLY A 260 -0.19 -14.51 12.15
N PRO A 261 -0.53 -14.41 13.43
CA PRO A 261 0.43 -14.43 14.53
C PRO A 261 1.23 -15.73 14.59
N GLY A 262 2.54 -15.63 14.85
CA GLY A 262 3.45 -16.77 14.95
C GLY A 262 4.26 -17.06 13.68
N TRP A 263 3.92 -16.39 12.58
CA TRP A 263 4.58 -16.53 11.27
C TRP A 263 5.51 -15.36 10.92
N GLU A 264 5.82 -14.48 11.88
CA GLU A 264 6.59 -13.26 11.66
C GLU A 264 7.95 -13.54 11.01
N HIS A 265 8.69 -14.51 11.54
CA HIS A 265 10.02 -14.88 11.04
C HIS A 265 9.97 -15.47 9.61
N HIS A 266 8.90 -16.19 9.26
CA HIS A 266 8.69 -16.70 7.90
C HIS A 266 8.44 -15.55 6.92
N ARG A 267 7.65 -14.54 7.32
CA ARG A 267 7.40 -13.34 6.50
C ARG A 267 8.65 -12.48 6.35
N CYS A 268 9.49 -12.39 7.39
CA CYS A 268 10.79 -11.72 7.29
C CYS A 268 11.69 -12.45 6.27
N LEU A 269 11.77 -13.77 6.38
CA LEU A 269 12.54 -14.60 5.45
C LEU A 269 12.03 -14.50 4.01
N ASP A 270 10.71 -14.41 3.79
CA ASP A 270 10.12 -14.24 2.45
C ASP A 270 10.75 -13.05 1.70
N PHE A 271 10.80 -11.87 2.32
CA PHE A 271 11.32 -10.67 1.67
C PHE A 271 12.82 -10.75 1.39
N ILE A 272 13.58 -11.47 2.22
CA ILE A 272 15.00 -11.71 1.97
C ILE A 272 15.18 -12.66 0.79
N LEU A 273 14.52 -13.83 0.82
CA LEU A 273 14.63 -14.85 -0.23
C LEU A 273 14.20 -14.32 -1.59
N GLN A 274 13.19 -13.45 -1.63
CA GLN A 274 12.70 -12.82 -2.86
C GLN A 274 13.81 -12.08 -3.62
N GLU A 275 14.69 -11.39 -2.90
CA GLU A 275 15.74 -10.56 -3.49
C GLU A 275 17.08 -11.30 -3.64
N LEU A 276 17.28 -12.44 -2.95
CA LEU A 276 18.54 -13.21 -3.04
C LEU A 276 18.88 -13.67 -4.46
N LYS A 277 17.92 -13.77 -5.39
CA LYS A 277 18.20 -14.01 -6.81
C LYS A 277 19.20 -13.01 -7.43
N ARG A 278 19.29 -11.78 -6.87
CA ARG A 278 20.21 -10.72 -7.29
C ARG A 278 21.62 -10.86 -6.71
N PHE A 279 21.77 -11.56 -5.59
CA PHE A 279 23.00 -11.59 -4.77
C PHE A 279 23.63 -12.98 -4.79
N VAL A 280 24.22 -13.34 -5.93
CA VAL A 280 24.79 -14.67 -6.17
C VAL A 280 25.82 -15.05 -5.09
N GLY A 281 25.63 -16.21 -4.48
CA GLY A 281 26.53 -16.77 -3.47
C GLY A 281 26.33 -16.21 -2.05
N GLN A 282 25.41 -15.26 -1.83
CA GLN A 282 25.15 -14.65 -0.53
C GLN A 282 23.93 -15.26 0.16
N GLY A 283 23.97 -15.47 1.48
CA GLY A 283 22.79 -15.89 2.25
C GLY A 283 22.44 -17.38 2.12
N SER A 284 23.43 -18.25 1.95
CA SER A 284 23.24 -19.70 1.83
C SER A 284 22.46 -20.31 3.00
N ARG A 285 22.70 -19.86 4.25
CA ARG A 285 21.96 -20.33 5.44
C ARG A 285 20.48 -19.96 5.38
N LEU A 286 20.16 -18.77 4.87
CA LEU A 286 18.79 -18.29 4.70
C LEU A 286 18.06 -19.10 3.62
N ILE A 287 18.72 -19.40 2.50
CA ILE A 287 18.18 -20.29 1.46
C ILE A 287 17.92 -21.69 2.03
N GLN A 288 18.85 -22.26 2.80
CA GLN A 288 18.68 -23.57 3.45
C GLN A 288 17.47 -23.59 4.38
N ALA A 289 17.32 -22.56 5.23
CA ALA A 289 16.14 -22.42 6.09
C ALA A 289 14.85 -22.30 5.26
N GLY A 290 14.90 -21.55 4.16
CA GLY A 290 13.78 -21.40 3.22
C GLY A 290 13.34 -22.73 2.60
N LEU A 291 14.29 -23.56 2.15
CA LEU A 291 14.02 -24.89 1.59
C LEU A 291 13.38 -25.85 2.61
N GLN A 292 13.71 -25.70 3.89
CA GLN A 292 13.17 -26.50 5.00
C GLN A 292 11.93 -25.87 5.65
N SER A 293 11.40 -24.78 5.10
CA SER A 293 10.28 -24.09 5.72
C SER A 293 8.96 -24.86 5.52
N PRO A 294 8.07 -24.92 6.52
CA PRO A 294 6.69 -25.36 6.33
C PRO A 294 5.89 -24.46 5.39
N VAL A 295 6.33 -23.21 5.14
CA VAL A 295 5.63 -22.26 4.28
C VAL A 295 5.98 -22.48 2.81
N VAL A 296 4.96 -22.71 1.98
CA VAL A 296 5.13 -23.01 0.55
C VAL A 296 5.82 -21.86 -0.20
N ARG A 297 5.53 -20.60 0.18
CA ARG A 297 6.13 -19.41 -0.43
C ARG A 297 7.64 -19.32 -0.17
N ASN A 298 8.09 -19.50 1.08
CA ASN A 298 9.51 -19.53 1.44
C ASN A 298 10.27 -20.55 0.56
N ARG A 299 9.74 -21.78 0.42
CA ARG A 299 10.37 -22.81 -0.41
C ARG A 299 10.47 -22.41 -1.88
N ASN A 300 9.40 -21.86 -2.45
CA ASN A 300 9.42 -21.40 -3.85
C ASN A 300 10.44 -20.27 -4.09
N LEU A 301 10.56 -19.31 -3.16
CA LEU A 301 11.52 -18.21 -3.29
C LEU A 301 12.97 -18.70 -3.16
N ALA A 302 13.23 -19.63 -2.23
CA ALA A 302 14.55 -20.26 -2.10
C ALA A 302 14.94 -21.02 -3.38
N VAL A 303 14.02 -21.78 -3.96
CA VAL A 303 14.24 -22.50 -5.23
C VAL A 303 14.43 -21.52 -6.40
N ALA A 304 13.68 -20.41 -6.45
CA ALA A 304 13.85 -19.38 -7.48
C ALA A 304 15.22 -18.70 -7.39
N ALA A 305 15.71 -18.40 -6.17
CA ALA A 305 17.05 -17.85 -5.97
C ALA A 305 18.13 -18.82 -6.48
N LEU A 306 18.04 -20.11 -6.13
CA LEU A 306 18.98 -21.13 -6.61
C LEU A 306 18.93 -21.30 -8.14
N SER A 307 17.73 -21.24 -8.73
CA SER A 307 17.57 -21.26 -10.19
C SER A 307 18.28 -20.09 -10.86
N ALA A 308 18.16 -18.88 -10.30
CA ALA A 308 18.77 -17.69 -10.85
C ALA A 308 20.30 -17.68 -10.73
N TRP A 309 20.84 -18.27 -9.66
CA TRP A 309 22.29 -18.32 -9.43
C TRP A 309 23.05 -19.27 -10.35
N GLY A 310 22.41 -20.33 -10.84
CA GLY A 310 23.09 -21.39 -11.58
C GLY A 310 23.82 -22.39 -10.66
N GLN A 311 23.91 -23.64 -11.11
CA GLN A 311 24.35 -24.78 -10.29
C GLN A 311 25.79 -24.69 -9.79
N GLU A 312 26.63 -23.98 -10.53
CA GLU A 312 28.03 -23.76 -10.24
C GLU A 312 28.26 -22.87 -9.01
N GLN A 313 27.26 -22.11 -8.57
CA GLN A 313 27.36 -21.15 -7.48
C GLN A 313 26.89 -21.71 -6.12
N TRP A 314 26.28 -22.89 -6.10
CA TRP A 314 25.63 -23.43 -4.89
C TRP A 314 26.62 -23.98 -3.87
N GLY A 315 27.71 -24.58 -4.35
CA GLY A 315 28.53 -25.49 -3.55
C GLY A 315 27.75 -26.74 -3.09
N ASP A 316 28.43 -27.63 -2.37
CA ASP A 316 27.87 -28.93 -1.98
C ASP A 316 26.71 -28.80 -0.98
N ALA A 317 26.81 -27.85 -0.05
CA ALA A 317 25.84 -27.71 1.04
C ALA A 317 24.44 -27.30 0.53
N LEU A 318 24.35 -26.36 -0.42
CA LEU A 318 23.05 -25.97 -0.99
C LEU A 318 22.50 -27.04 -1.93
N ARG A 319 23.37 -27.73 -2.67
CA ARG A 319 22.96 -28.89 -3.50
C ARG A 319 22.33 -29.97 -2.63
N SER A 320 23.00 -30.42 -1.57
CA SER A 320 22.45 -31.44 -0.67
C SER A 320 21.17 -30.98 0.04
N ALA A 321 21.07 -29.69 0.40
CA ALA A 321 19.85 -29.15 0.99
C ALA A 321 18.66 -29.19 0.02
N LEU A 322 18.87 -28.84 -1.26
CA LEU A 322 17.84 -28.90 -2.29
C LEU A 322 17.43 -30.34 -2.62
N GLU A 323 18.39 -31.27 -2.69
CA GLU A 323 18.11 -32.70 -2.87
C GLU A 323 17.26 -33.27 -1.72
N ALA A 324 17.63 -32.95 -0.47
CA ALA A 324 16.88 -33.37 0.70
C ALA A 324 15.47 -32.76 0.72
N ALA A 325 15.33 -31.47 0.42
CA ALA A 325 14.04 -30.79 0.34
C ALA A 325 13.16 -31.39 -0.76
N SER A 326 13.71 -31.67 -1.94
CA SER A 326 12.99 -32.31 -3.05
C SER A 326 12.49 -33.71 -2.68
N ALA A 327 13.24 -34.47 -1.89
CA ALA A 327 12.86 -35.82 -1.49
C ALA A 327 11.68 -35.86 -0.50
N CYS A 328 11.50 -34.82 0.32
CA CYS A 328 10.44 -34.74 1.33
C CYS A 328 9.35 -33.69 1.02
N GLU A 329 9.44 -32.99 -0.11
CA GLU A 329 8.47 -31.96 -0.50
C GLU A 329 7.06 -32.54 -0.65
N PRO A 330 6.05 -32.07 0.12
CA PRO A 330 4.69 -32.58 0.04
C PRO A 330 3.94 -32.15 -1.23
N ARG A 331 4.30 -31.00 -1.82
CA ARG A 331 3.55 -30.41 -2.93
C ARG A 331 4.22 -30.69 -4.27
N ASP A 332 3.55 -31.46 -5.13
CA ASP A 332 4.14 -31.96 -6.39
C ASP A 332 4.69 -30.86 -7.30
N ASN A 333 3.98 -29.74 -7.46
CA ASN A 333 4.45 -28.65 -8.31
C ASN A 333 5.74 -27.97 -7.78
N VAL A 334 5.93 -27.92 -6.46
CA VAL A 334 7.17 -27.41 -5.84
C VAL A 334 8.29 -28.43 -6.04
N ARG A 335 7.99 -29.72 -5.87
CA ARG A 335 8.95 -30.82 -6.09
C ARG A 335 9.47 -30.81 -7.53
N GLU A 336 8.58 -30.69 -8.50
CA GLU A 336 8.94 -30.57 -9.92
C GLU A 336 9.85 -29.37 -10.20
N ARG A 337 9.59 -28.21 -9.55
CA ARG A 337 10.47 -27.04 -9.66
C ARG A 337 11.85 -27.32 -9.08
N MET A 338 11.94 -27.94 -7.90
CA MET A 338 13.21 -28.35 -7.30
C MET A 338 14.00 -29.30 -8.20
N GLU A 339 13.34 -30.32 -8.76
CA GLU A 339 13.96 -31.28 -9.66
C GLU A 339 14.44 -30.65 -10.97
N LYS A 340 13.70 -29.69 -11.54
CA LYS A 340 14.14 -28.92 -12.72
C LYS A 340 15.42 -28.16 -12.41
N VAL A 341 15.43 -27.45 -11.29
CA VAL A 341 16.61 -26.69 -10.84
C VAL A 341 17.81 -27.62 -10.61
N LEU A 342 17.62 -28.78 -9.95
CA LEU A 342 18.65 -29.82 -9.79
C LEU A 342 19.19 -30.40 -11.10
N LYS A 343 18.40 -30.36 -12.19
CA LYS A 343 18.81 -30.76 -13.54
C LYS A 343 19.44 -29.62 -14.36
N GLY A 344 19.54 -28.42 -13.79
CA GLY A 344 20.09 -27.23 -14.45
C GLY A 344 19.10 -26.57 -15.41
N ILE A 345 17.81 -26.89 -15.29
CA ILE A 345 16.75 -26.29 -16.10
C ILE A 345 16.28 -25.01 -15.38
N PRO A 346 16.41 -23.82 -15.99
CA PRO A 346 15.96 -22.59 -15.37
C PRO A 346 14.44 -22.58 -15.22
N LEU A 347 13.96 -21.93 -14.17
CA LEU A 347 12.55 -21.65 -13.98
C LEU A 347 12.16 -20.41 -14.80
N GLU A 348 11.04 -20.49 -15.50
CA GLU A 348 10.39 -19.31 -16.08
C GLU A 348 9.81 -18.47 -14.93
N ASP A 349 9.99 -17.15 -15.02
CA ASP A 349 9.52 -16.17 -14.02
C ASP A 349 7.98 -16.11 -13.92
#